data_AF-A0A3B9J7E4-F1
#
_entry.id   AF-A0A3B9J7E4-F1
#
_cell.length_a   1.000
_cell.length_b   1.000
_cell.length_c   1.000
_cell.angle_alpha   90.00
_cell.angle_beta   90.00
_cell.angle_gamma   90.00
#
_symmetry.space_group_name_H-M   'P 1'
#
loop_
_entity.id
_entity.type
_entity.pdbx_description
1 polymer ?
#
loop_
_entity_poly.entity_id
_entity_poly.type
_entity_poly.pdbx_seq_one_letter_code
_entity_poly.pdbx_strand_id
1 'polypeptide(L)' 'GNFCPLQVVNRAQMAIFLLRAKHGATYSPPAVGATTGFGDVPLDATYAPWVKQLAAEGITAGC' A
#
# COMPACT_ATOMS: atom_id res chain seq x y z
N GLY A 1 0.92 -25.24 3.71
CA GLY A 1 0.48 -24.00 3.06
C GLY A 1 1.21 -23.85 1.75
N ASN A 2 0.54 -23.35 0.71
CA ASN A 2 1.15 -23.09 -0.60
C ASN A 2 1.48 -21.60 -0.71
N PHE A 3 2.73 -21.28 -1.05
CA PHE A 3 3.18 -19.90 -1.25
C PHE A 3 2.69 -19.30 -2.59
N CYS A 4 2.39 -20.14 -3.58
CA CYS A 4 1.93 -19.73 -4.91
C CYS A 4 2.84 -18.67 -5.59
N PRO A 5 4.12 -19.00 -5.86
CA PRO A 5 5.14 -18.05 -6.33
C PRO A 5 4.85 -17.40 -7.68
N LEU A 6 3.95 -17.98 -8.48
CA LEU A 6 3.58 -17.47 -9.81
C LEU A 6 2.25 -16.69 -9.81
N GLN A 7 1.61 -16.51 -8.65
CA GLN A 7 0.42 -15.64 -8.56
C GLN A 7 0.85 -14.18 -8.71
N VAL A 8 0.09 -13.44 -9.54
CA VAL A 8 0.33 -12.02 -9.78
C VAL A 8 0.03 -11.21 -8.51
N VAL A 9 0.96 -10.33 -8.14
CA VAL A 9 0.80 -9.36 -7.06
C VAL A 9 0.36 -8.02 -7.66
N ASN A 10 -0.76 -7.46 -7.18
CA ASN A 10 -1.20 -6.14 -7.62
C ASN A 10 -0.45 -5.01 -6.87
N ARG A 11 -0.55 -3.77 -7.38
CA ARG A 11 0.18 -2.62 -6.80
C ARG A 11 -0.22 -2.32 -5.34
N ALA A 12 -1.48 -2.55 -4.97
CA ALA A 12 -1.94 -2.35 -3.59
C ALA A 12 -1.31 -3.37 -2.62
N GLN A 13 -1.20 -4.64 -3.03
CA GLN A 13 -0.49 -5.67 -2.26
C GLN A 13 1.01 -5.35 -2.16
N MET A 14 1.61 -4.88 -3.25
CA MET A 14 3.02 -4.46 -3.24
C MET A 14 3.27 -3.30 -2.26
N ALA A 15 2.36 -2.34 -2.15
CA ALA A 15 2.45 -1.26 -1.16
C ALA A 15 2.55 -1.80 0.28
N ILE A 16 1.75 -2.82 0.61
CA ILE A 16 1.76 -3.48 1.92
C ILE A 16 3.09 -4.19 2.16
N PHE A 17 3.57 -4.97 1.18
CA PHE A 17 4.82 -5.70 1.30
C PHE A 17 6.03 -4.77 1.48
N LEU A 18 6.13 -3.71 0.67
CA LEU A 18 7.24 -2.77 0.74
C LEU A 18 7.28 -2.03 2.08
N LEU A 19 6.14 -1.54 2.56
CA LEU A 19 6.10 -0.79 3.83
C LEU A 19 6.38 -1.69 5.04
N ARG A 20 5.90 -2.94 5.06
CA ARG A 20 6.25 -3.90 6.13
C ARG A 20 7.70 -4.36 6.04
N ALA A 21 8.26 -4.51 4.85
CA ALA A 21 9.66 -4.82 4.69
C ALA A 21 10.56 -3.68 5.20
N LYS A 22 10.15 -2.43 4.99
CA LYS A 22 10.90 -1.23 5.41
C LYS A 22 10.78 -0.92 6.90
N HIS A 23 9.57 -0.96 7.47
CA HIS A 23 9.28 -0.51 8.84
C HIS A 23 9.10 -1.64 9.85
N GLY A 24 9.08 -2.90 9.39
CA GLY A 24 8.88 -4.08 10.21
C GLY A 24 7.51 -4.74 10.04
N ALA A 25 7.44 -6.03 10.38
CA ALA A 25 6.27 -6.87 10.10
C ALA A 25 4.96 -6.41 10.78
N THR A 26 5.08 -5.69 11.91
CA THR A 26 3.94 -5.17 12.68
C THR A 26 3.54 -3.75 12.28
N TYR A 27 4.23 -3.14 11.31
CA TYR A 27 3.92 -1.78 10.86
C TYR A 27 2.49 -1.69 10.31
N SER A 28 1.83 -0.59 10.64
CA SER A 28 0.57 -0.15 10.03
C SER A 28 0.66 1.35 9.74
N PRO A 29 0.33 1.79 8.52
CA PRO A 29 0.35 3.21 8.18
C PRO A 29 -0.74 4.01 8.91
N PRO A 30 -0.58 5.35 9.02
CA PRO A 30 -1.63 6.24 9.51
C PRO A 30 -2.92 6.17 8.69
N ALA A 31 -4.04 6.58 9.28
CA ALA A 31 -5.31 6.67 8.59
C ALA A 31 -5.25 7.61 7.36
N VAL A 32 -6.05 7.32 6.34
CA VAL A 32 -6.09 8.06 5.06
C VAL A 32 -6.45 9.53 5.26
N GLY A 33 -7.34 9.86 6.18
CA GLY A 33 -7.91 11.21 6.31
C GLY A 33 -8.79 11.55 5.09
N ALA A 34 -8.69 12.78 4.58
CA ALA A 34 -9.58 13.29 3.53
C ALA A 34 -9.20 12.87 2.10
N THR A 35 -7.96 12.42 1.86
CA THR A 35 -7.49 12.03 0.51
C THR A 35 -6.32 11.06 0.56
N THR A 36 -6.26 10.17 -0.42
CA THR A 36 -5.11 9.30 -0.74
C THR A 36 -4.08 9.98 -1.63
N GLY A 37 -4.47 11.07 -2.30
CA GLY A 37 -3.73 11.70 -3.40
C GLY A 37 -4.01 11.10 -4.77
N PHE A 38 -4.81 10.03 -4.87
CA PHE A 38 -5.12 9.34 -6.12
C PHE A 38 -6.64 9.23 -6.33
N GLY A 39 -7.12 9.59 -7.52
CA GLY A 39 -8.56 9.61 -7.83
C GLY A 39 -9.19 8.22 -7.99
N ASP A 40 -8.37 7.20 -8.23
CA ASP A 40 -8.76 5.80 -8.42
C ASP A 40 -8.58 4.94 -7.16
N VAL A 41 -8.23 5.54 -6.02
CA VAL A 41 -8.09 4.86 -4.74
C VAL A 41 -9.18 5.34 -3.78
N PRO A 42 -10.26 4.55 -3.59
CA PRO A 42 -11.33 4.88 -2.64
C PRO A 42 -10.81 5.02 -1.21
N LEU A 43 -11.33 5.99 -0.45
CA LEU A 43 -10.84 6.28 0.91
C LEU A 43 -11.16 5.16 1.92
N ASP A 44 -12.21 4.39 1.66
CA ASP A 44 -12.69 3.28 2.48
C ASP A 44 -12.02 1.94 2.13
N ALA A 45 -11.21 1.90 1.08
CA ALA A 45 -10.47 0.70 0.72
C ALA A 45 -9.43 0.36 1.80
N THR A 46 -9.37 -0.92 2.19
CA THR A 46 -8.44 -1.40 3.23
C THR A 46 -6.96 -1.15 2.90
N TYR A 47 -6.63 -1.01 1.61
CA TYR A 47 -5.27 -0.71 1.14
C TYR A 47 -4.98 0.78 0.98
N ALA A 48 -5.98 1.67 1.08
CA ALA A 48 -5.81 3.11 0.87
C ALA A 48 -4.77 3.76 1.81
N PRO A 49 -4.70 3.42 3.12
CA PRO A 49 -3.63 3.90 4.01
C PRO A 49 -2.23 3.57 3.50
N TRP A 50 -2.06 2.37 2.92
CA TRP A 50 -0.78 1.88 2.42
C TRP A 50 -0.36 2.60 1.15
N VAL A 51 -1.29 2.82 0.22
CA VAL A 51 -1.00 3.56 -1.01
C VAL A 51 -0.63 5.01 -0.70
N LYS A 52 -1.39 5.67 0.19
CA LYS A 52 -1.09 7.03 0.63
C LYS A 52 0.30 7.13 1.26
N GLN A 53 0.63 6.21 2.18
CA GLN A 53 1.93 6.21 2.84
C GLN A 53 3.07 5.92 1.86
N LEU A 54 2.88 5.00 0.92
CA LEU A 54 3.89 4.67 -0.10
C LEU A 54 4.22 5.90 -0.97
N ALA A 55 3.21 6.69 -1.33
CA ALA A 55 3.40 7.95 -2.04
C ALA A 55 4.03 9.04 -1.17
N ALA A 56 3.61 9.16 0.10
CA ALA A 56 4.20 10.11 1.05
C ALA A 56 5.70 9.85 1.31
N GLU A 57 6.15 8.59 1.19
CA GLU A 57 7.56 8.21 1.28
C GLU A 57 8.32 8.31 -0.05
N GLY A 58 7.66 8.80 -1.12
CA GLY A 58 8.26 8.99 -2.43
C GLY A 58 8.59 7.68 -3.17
N ILE A 59 8.03 6.54 -2.74
CA ILE A 59 8.30 5.23 -3.35
C ILE A 59 7.50 5.06 -4.65
N THR A 60 6.35 5.73 -4.78
CA THR A 60 5.52 5.74 -6.00
C THR A 60 5.07 7.16 -6.33
N ALA A 61 4.98 7.48 -7.62
CA ALA A 61 4.43 8.74 -8.13
C ALA A 61 3.05 8.59 -8.81
N GLY A 62 2.52 7.37 -8.91
CA GLY A 62 1.33 7.07 -9.72
C GLY A 62 1.71 6.55 -11.11
N CYS A 63 0.76 6.56 -12.03
CA CYS A 63 0.94 6.28 -13.44
C CYS A 63 0.41 7.44 -14.29
#